data_AF-A0A5E7E387-F1
#
_entry.id   AF-A0A5E7E387-F1
#
_cell.length_a   1.000
_cell.length_b   1.000
_cell.length_c   1.000
_cell.angle_alpha   90.00
_cell.angle_beta   90.00
_cell.angle_gamma   90.00
#
_symmetry.space_group_name_H-M   'P 1'
#
loop_
_entity.id
_entity.type
_entity.pdbx_description
1 polymer ?
#
loop_
_entity_poly.entity_id
_entity_poly.type
_entity_poly.pdbx_seq_one_letter_code
_entity_poly.pdbx_strand_id
1 'polypeptide(L)' 'MPNPYLAPTDPAEYRYAVHCCGYKCELTDKPDRAVALFEHSSAALKFGQAMWPSTYEVIDVITGERVCA' A
#
# COMPACT_ATOMS: atom_id res chain seq x y z
N MET A 1 23.89 -16.21 -6.69
CA MET A 1 23.30 -16.75 -5.45
C MET A 1 22.46 -15.65 -4.81
N PRO A 2 21.25 -15.96 -4.32
CA PRO A 2 20.49 -15.01 -3.51
C PRO A 2 21.29 -14.62 -2.25
N ASN A 3 21.05 -13.41 -1.75
CA ASN A 3 21.74 -12.90 -0.57
C ASN A 3 21.32 -13.72 0.67
N PRO A 4 22.25 -14.38 1.39
CA PRO A 4 21.91 -15.25 2.52
C PRO A 4 21.34 -14.51 3.74
N TYR A 5 21.46 -13.19 3.79
CA TYR A 5 20.89 -12.36 4.86
C TYR A 5 19.46 -11.91 4.60
N LEU A 6 18.89 -12.23 3.43
CA LEU A 6 17.51 -11.88 3.08
C LEU A 6 16.64 -13.14 3.08
N ALA A 7 15.51 -13.07 3.80
CA ALA A 7 14.48 -14.09 3.68
C ALA A 7 13.88 -14.06 2.26
N PRO A 8 13.45 -15.21 1.70
CA PRO A 8 12.64 -15.23 0.49
C PRO A 8 11.36 -14.40 0.68
N THR A 9 10.95 -13.69 -0.36
CA THR A 9 9.72 -12.88 -0.35
C THR A 9 8.54 -13.74 -0.80
N ASP A 10 7.55 -13.94 0.06
CA ASP A 10 6.25 -14.49 -0.33
C ASP A 10 5.24 -13.35 -0.53
N PRO A 11 4.74 -13.11 -1.76
CA PRO A 11 3.74 -12.08 -2.01
C PRO A 11 2.47 -12.21 -1.17
N ALA A 12 2.12 -13.43 -0.72
CA ALA A 12 0.93 -13.66 0.10
C ALA A 12 1.02 -13.05 1.51
N GLU A 13 2.22 -12.76 2.00
CA GLU A 13 2.44 -12.13 3.31
C GLU A 13 2.06 -10.64 3.30
N TYR A 14 2.02 -10.00 2.12
CA TYR A 14 1.82 -8.55 2.00
C TYR A 14 0.35 -8.18 1.82
N ARG A 15 -0.39 -8.22 2.93
CA ARG A 15 -1.85 -8.02 2.97
C ARG A 15 -2.33 -6.59 2.69
N TYR A 16 -1.50 -5.57 2.87
CA TYR A 16 -1.96 -4.17 2.83
C TYR A 16 -1.40 -3.44 1.62
N ALA A 17 -2.29 -3.00 0.73
CA ALA A 17 -1.95 -2.23 -0.45
C ALA A 17 -2.12 -0.73 -0.20
N VAL A 18 -1.11 0.06 -0.54
CA VAL A 18 -1.19 1.53 -0.50
C VAL A 18 -1.52 2.05 -1.89
N HIS A 19 -2.52 2.92 -1.98
CA HIS A 19 -2.89 3.67 -3.18
C HIS A 19 -2.67 5.16 -2.92
N CYS A 20 -2.18 5.90 -3.91
CA CYS A 20 -1.94 7.35 -3.80
C CYS A 20 -3.23 8.18 -3.97
N CYS A 21 -4.22 7.60 -4.65
CA CYS A 21 -5.50 8.17 -5.03
C CYS A 21 -5.37 9.51 -5.77
N GLY A 22 -4.53 9.56 -6.81
CA GLY A 22 -4.33 10.79 -7.61
C GLY A 22 -5.61 11.38 -8.22
N TYR A 23 -6.67 10.58 -8.38
CA TYR A 23 -8.00 11.04 -8.80
C TYR A 23 -8.61 12.08 -7.85
N LYS A 24 -8.25 12.05 -6.55
CA LYS A 24 -8.71 13.04 -5.56
C LYS A 24 -8.16 14.45 -5.81
N CYS A 25 -7.11 14.56 -6.61
CA CYS A 25 -6.51 15.81 -7.05
C CYS A 25 -6.71 16.05 -8.56
N GLU A 26 -7.64 15.33 -9.20
CA GLU A 26 -7.92 15.45 -10.63
C GLU A 26 -6.72 15.17 -11.55
N LEU A 27 -5.70 14.46 -11.04
CA LEU A 27 -4.48 14.15 -11.79
C LEU A 27 -4.64 12.96 -12.75
N THR A 28 -5.64 12.12 -12.51
CA THR A 28 -5.95 10.92 -13.29
C THR A 28 -7.42 10.56 -13.15
N ASP A 29 -8.00 9.99 -14.19
CA ASP A 29 -9.36 9.45 -14.24
C ASP A 29 -9.41 7.91 -14.19
N LYS A 30 -8.23 7.26 -14.17
CA LYS A 30 -8.10 5.80 -14.12
C LYS A 30 -8.06 5.28 -12.68
N PRO A 31 -8.54 4.04 -12.44
CA PRO A 31 -8.35 3.36 -11.15
C PRO A 31 -6.89 3.33 -10.75
N ASP A 32 -6.62 3.75 -9.52
CA ASP A 32 -5.26 3.83 -9.01
C ASP A 32 -4.72 2.44 -8.69
N ARG A 33 -3.46 2.17 -9.06
CA ARG A 33 -2.80 0.90 -8.75
C ARG A 33 -2.12 0.99 -7.40
N ALA A 34 -1.95 -0.17 -6.75
CA ALA A 34 -1.15 -0.22 -5.53
C ALA A 34 0.29 0.22 -5.83
N VAL A 35 0.79 1.22 -5.11
CA VAL A 35 2.15 1.76 -5.24
C VAL A 35 3.14 0.98 -4.37
N ALA A 36 2.66 0.35 -3.31
CA ALA A 36 3.44 -0.46 -2.38
C ALA A 36 2.53 -1.46 -1.66
N LEU A 37 3.11 -2.61 -1.28
CA LEU A 37 2.46 -3.63 -0.46
C LEU A 37 3.22 -3.78 0.86
N PHE A 38 2.49 -4.03 1.95
CA PHE A 38 3.03 -4.19 3.29
C PHE A 38 2.39 -5.38 4.01
N GLU A 39 3.18 -6.06 4.83
CA GLU A 39 2.69 -7.10 5.73
C GLU A 39 1.84 -6.52 6.88
N HIS A 40 2.16 -5.31 7.33
CA HIS A 40 1.50 -4.67 8.47
C HIS A 40 0.83 -3.35 8.09
N SER A 41 -0.43 -3.18 8.53
CA SER A 41 -1.23 -1.98 8.26
C SER A 41 -0.60 -0.71 8.83
N SER A 42 0.01 -0.79 10.02
CA SER A 42 0.66 0.36 10.66
C SER A 42 1.84 0.90 9.85
N ALA A 43 2.59 0.03 9.16
CA ALA A 43 3.67 0.43 8.26
C ALA A 43 3.10 1.05 6.97
N ALA A 44 2.07 0.42 6.39
CA ALA A 44 1.37 0.93 5.21
C ALA A 44 0.80 2.35 5.44
N LEU A 45 0.15 2.57 6.58
CA LEU A 45 -0.43 3.85 6.97
C LEU A 45 0.64 4.93 7.13
N LYS A 46 1.74 4.63 7.85
CA LYS A 46 2.87 5.56 8.01
C LYS A 46 3.51 5.92 6.68
N PHE A 47 3.72 4.94 5.80
CA PHE A 47 4.27 5.17 4.47
C PHE A 47 3.34 6.05 3.64
N GLY A 48 2.06 5.72 3.58
CA GLY A 48 1.06 6.48 2.84
C GLY A 48 0.96 7.93 3.35
N GLN A 49 0.93 8.14 4.67
CA GLN A 49 0.90 9.46 5.28
C GLN A 49 2.17 10.28 4.97
N ALA A 50 3.34 9.65 4.93
CA ALA A 50 4.59 10.34 4.60
C ALA A 50 4.65 10.78 3.13
N MET A 51 4.10 9.97 2.22
CA MET A 51 4.15 10.23 0.78
C MET A 51 3.01 11.14 0.29
N TRP A 52 1.80 10.94 0.81
CA TRP A 52 0.60 11.66 0.41
C TRP A 52 -0.24 12.02 1.64
N PRO A 53 0.07 13.15 2.32
CA PRO A 53 -0.50 13.48 3.63
C PRO A 53 -2.03 13.47 3.73
N SER A 54 -2.75 13.65 2.61
CA SER A 54 -4.21 13.80 2.59
C SER A 54 -4.95 12.88 1.61
N THR A 55 -4.28 12.24 0.66
CA THR A 55 -4.97 11.55 -0.45
C THR A 55 -4.90 10.03 -0.39
N TYR A 56 -3.89 9.44 0.26
CA TYR A 56 -3.69 8.00 0.22
C TYR A 56 -4.83 7.18 0.82
N GLU A 57 -4.89 5.92 0.41
CA GLU A 57 -5.70 4.89 1.03
C GLU A 57 -4.88 3.61 1.22
N VAL A 58 -5.16 2.90 2.31
CA VAL A 58 -4.62 1.58 2.58
C VAL A 58 -5.77 0.59 2.50
N ILE A 59 -5.65 -0.41 1.63
CA ILE A 59 -6.67 -1.44 1.41
C ILE A 59 -6.13 -2.78 1.88
N ASP A 60 -6.94 -3.49 2.65
CA ASP A 60 -6.71 -4.91 2.95
C ASP A 60 -7.05 -5.73 1.70
N VAL A 61 -6.06 -6.38 1.10
CA VAL A 61 -6.25 -7.11 -0.17
C VAL A 61 -7.08 -8.39 -0.01
N ILE A 62 -7.25 -8.89 1.22
CA ILE A 62 -8.05 -10.09 1.49
C ILE A 62 -9.53 -9.74 1.64
N THR A 63 -9.84 -8.69 2.40
CA THR A 63 -11.22 -8.28 2.68
C THR A 63 -11.75 -7.25 1.68
N GLY A 64 -10.86 -6.53 0.99
CA GLY A 64 -11.19 -5.38 0.14
C GLY A 64 -11.53 -4.12 0.92
N GLU A 65 -11.45 -4.16 2.25
CA GLU A 65 -11.82 -3.04 3.11
C GLU A 65 -10.70 -2.01 3.25
N ARG A 66 -11.09 -0.75 3.44
CA ARG A 66 -10.15 0.32 3.76
C ARG A 66 -9.72 0.21 5.22
N VAL A 67 -8.42 0.31 5.44
CA VAL A 67 -7.84 0.43 6.77
C VAL A 67 -7.81 1.89 7.20
N CYS A 68 -8.38 2.17 8.37
CA CYS A 68 -8.33 3.49 9.01
C CYS A 68 -7.10 3.60 9.94
N ALA A 69 -6.54 4.81 10.02
CA ALA A 69 -5.49 5.15 10.98
C ALA A 69 -6.04 5.33 12.40
#